data_AF-A0A9D1NTC4-F1
#
_entry.id   AF-A0A9D1NTC4-F1
#
_cell.length_a   1.000
_cell.length_b   1.000
_cell.length_c   1.000
_cell.angle_alpha   90.00
_cell.angle_beta   90.00
_cell.angle_gamma   90.00
#
_symmetry.space_group_name_H-M   'P 1'
#
loop_
_entity.id
_entity.type
_entity.pdbx_description
1 polymer ?
#
loop_
_entity_poly.entity_id
_entity_poly.type
_entity_poly.pdbx_seq_one_letter_code
_entity_poly.pdbx_strand_id
1 'polypeptide(L)' 'MGFRPLPIGIDDFREIIEQGYYYVDKTGLIKELLEMRGKVNLFTRPRRFGKTLNLSML' A
#
# COMPACT_ATOMS: atom_id res chain seq x y z
N MET A 1 -10.70 17.13 11.53
CA MET A 1 -10.27 15.82 10.99
C MET A 1 -10.00 14.93 12.19
N GLY A 2 -10.75 13.85 12.38
CA GLY A 2 -10.60 12.97 13.55
C GLY A 2 -9.22 12.31 13.57
N PHE A 3 -8.74 11.95 14.77
CA PHE A 3 -7.50 11.19 14.93
C PHE A 3 -7.66 9.83 14.23
N ARG A 4 -6.72 9.51 13.33
CA ARG A 4 -6.64 8.19 12.68
C ARG A 4 -5.32 7.54 13.11
N PRO A 5 -5.37 6.39 13.80
CA PRO A 5 -4.15 5.71 14.25
C PRO A 5 -3.31 5.25 13.05
N LEU A 6 -1.99 5.17 13.23
CA LEU A 6 -1.11 4.59 12.23
C LEU A 6 -1.29 3.05 12.20
N PRO A 7 -1.35 2.41 11.02
CA PRO A 7 -1.50 0.95 10.90
C PRO A 7 -0.17 0.24 11.15
N ILE A 8 0.32 0.27 12.39
CA ILE A 8 1.58 -0.38 12.77
C ILE A 8 1.33 -1.88 12.91
N GLY A 9 1.93 -2.68 12.02
CA GLY A 9 1.79 -4.14 12.03
C GLY A 9 0.56 -4.67 11.28
N ILE A 10 -0.22 -3.79 10.65
CA ILE A 10 -1.34 -4.13 9.78
C ILE A 10 -0.89 -3.90 8.35
N ASP A 11 -0.80 -4.97 7.58
CA ASP A 11 -0.36 -4.94 6.19
C ASP A 11 -1.50 -5.28 5.20
N ASP A 12 -2.73 -5.46 5.69
CA ASP A 12 -3.91 -5.71 4.87
C ASP A 12 -4.66 -4.41 4.56
N PHE A 13 -4.93 -4.18 3.27
CA PHE A 13 -5.60 -2.97 2.81
C PHE A 13 -7.05 -2.88 3.30
N ARG A 14 -7.79 -3.99 3.29
CA ARG A 14 -9.19 -3.99 3.72
C ARG A 14 -9.29 -3.65 5.20
N GLU A 15 -8.46 -4.26 6.02
CA GLU A 15 -8.41 -4.00 7.46
C GLU A 15 -8.09 -2.51 7.76
N ILE A 16 -7.15 -1.92 7.01
CA ILE A 16 -6.80 -0.51 7.14
C ILE A 16 -7.99 0.42 6.87
N ILE A 17 -8.78 0.12 5.83
CA ILE A 17 -9.94 0.93 5.44
C ILE A 17 -11.10 0.73 6.41
N GLU A 18 -11.46 -0.51 6.73
CA GLU A 18 -12.60 -0.85 7.59
C GLU A 18 -12.42 -0.38 9.03
N GLN A 19 -11.21 -0.49 9.58
CA GLN A 19 -10.89 -0.03 10.93
C GLN A 19 -10.54 1.47 11.00
N GLY A 20 -10.56 2.18 9.87
CA GLY A 20 -10.37 3.64 9.83
C GLY A 20 -8.96 4.11 10.16
N TYR A 21 -7.93 3.31 9.88
CA TYR A 21 -6.53 3.70 10.07
C TYR A 21 -6.11 4.82 9.11
N TYR A 22 -4.99 5.44 9.45
CA TYR A 22 -4.31 6.36 8.55
C TYR A 22 -3.73 5.60 7.35
N TYR A 23 -4.24 5.92 6.17
CA TYR A 23 -3.86 5.29 4.91
C TYR A 23 -3.36 6.36 3.93
N VAL A 24 -2.26 6.07 3.25
CA VAL A 24 -1.74 6.89 2.15
C VAL A 24 -2.14 6.21 0.85
N ASP A 25 -2.92 6.90 0.03
CA ASP A 25 -3.37 6.40 -1.26
C ASP A 25 -2.18 6.19 -2.21
N LYS A 26 -2.01 4.95 -2.68
CA LYS A 26 -0.97 4.54 -3.62
C LYS A 26 -1.55 4.09 -4.98
N THR A 27 -2.83 4.32 -5.22
CA THR A 27 -3.52 3.92 -6.46
C THR A 27 -2.81 4.45 -7.71
N GLY A 28 -2.30 5.69 -7.68
CA GLY A 28 -1.53 6.27 -8.78
C GLY A 28 -0.26 5.49 -9.11
N LEU A 29 0.51 5.11 -8.09
CA LEU A 29 1.73 4.29 -8.26
C LEU A 29 1.40 2.91 -8.84
N ILE A 30 0.32 2.28 -8.37
CA ILE A 30 -0.14 0.97 -8.89
C ILE A 30 -0.54 1.09 -10.36
N LYS A 31 -1.27 2.15 -10.72
CA LYS A 31 -1.67 2.42 -12.10
C LYS A 31 -0.46 2.50 -13.02
N GLU A 32 0.53 3.34 -12.69
CA GLU A 32 1.76 3.48 -13.47
C GLU A 32 2.50 2.13 -13.61
N LEU A 33 2.59 1.36 -12.53
CA LEU A 33 3.21 0.04 -12.53
C LEU A 33 2.51 -0.95 -13.48
N LEU A 34 1.18 -0.95 -13.51
CA LEU A 34 0.37 -1.81 -14.39
C LEU A 34 0.45 -1.36 -15.86
N GLU A 35 0.57 -0.05 -16.09
CA GLU A 35 0.71 0.56 -17.42
C GLU A 35 2.08 0.33 -18.04
N MET A 36 3.15 0.23 -17.24
CA MET A 36 4.50 -0.08 -17.74
C MET A 36 4.61 -1.46 -18.42
N ARG A 37 3.65 -2.37 -18.22
CA ARG A 37 3.61 -3.74 -18.80
C ARG A 37 4.91 -4.54 -18.58
N GLY A 38 5.66 -4.24 -17.52
CA GLY A 38 6.90 -4.94 -17.20
C GLY A 38 6.61 -6.40 -16.82
N LYS A 39 7.27 -7.36 -17.50
CA LYS A 39 7.14 -8.80 -17.18
C LYS A 39 7.59 -9.10 -15.74
N VAL A 40 8.52 -8.32 -15.20
CA VAL A 40 9.03 -8.39 -13.83
C VAL A 40 9.24 -6.98 -13.32
N ASN A 41 8.72 -6.68 -12.13
CA ASN A 41 8.93 -5.41 -11.44
C ASN A 41 9.77 -5.65 -10.16
N LEU A 42 10.94 -5.00 -10.07
CA LEU A 42 11.82 -5.09 -8.91
C LEU A 42 11.51 -3.95 -7.94
N PHE A 43 10.94 -4.28 -6.79
CA PHE A 43 10.96 -3.39 -5.64
C PHE A 43 12.26 -3.59 -4.90
N THR A 44 13.11 -2.56 -4.82
CA THR A 44 14.28 -2.57 -3.94
C THR A 44 13.82 -2.82 -2.49
N ARG A 45 14.74 -3.13 -1.56
CA ARG A 45 14.36 -3.50 -0.18
C ARG A 45 14.37 -2.33 0.83
N PRO A 46 13.73 -1.16 0.62
CA PRO A 46 13.55 -0.23 1.73
C PRO A 46 12.61 -0.87 2.75
N ARG A 47 13.02 -0.82 4.01
CA ARG A 47 12.25 -1.33 5.16
C ARG A 47 11.06 -0.41 5.39
N ARG A 48 9.90 -0.97 5.75
CA ARG A 48 8.64 -0.23 5.99
C ARG A 48 8.10 0.58 4.79
N PHE A 49 8.49 0.24 3.57
CA PHE A 49 7.92 0.86 2.36
C PHE A 49 6.48 0.40 2.04
N GLY A 50 5.96 -0.58 2.78
CA GLY A 50 4.61 -1.13 2.55
C GLY A 50 4.51 -1.97 1.28
N LYS A 51 5.52 -2.80 1.00
CA LYS A 51 5.49 -3.76 -0.11
C LYS A 51 4.34 -4.77 0.03
N THR A 52 4.16 -5.33 1.23
CA THR A 52 3.04 -6.24 1.53
C THR A 52 1.70 -5.53 1.35
N LEU A 53 1.56 -4.33 1.91
CA LEU A 53 0.37 -3.50 1.72
C LEU A 53 0.08 -3.21 0.25
N ASN A 54 1.09 -2.88 -0.56
CA ASN A 54 0.92 -2.65 -1.99
C ASN A 54 0.40 -3.89 -2.74
N LEU A 55 0.78 -5.09 -2.30
CA LEU A 55 0.26 -6.34 -2.89
C LEU A 55 -1.17 -6.63 -2.46
N SER A 56 -1.56 -6.29 -1.23
CA SER A 56 -2.96 -6.41 -0.76
C SER A 56 -3.91 -5.43 -1.48
N MET A 57 -3.37 -4.35 -2.05
CA MET A 57 -4.13 -3.38 -2.86
C MET A 57 -4.37 -3.84 -4.32
N LEU A 58 -3.65 -4.84 -4.82
CA LEU A 58 -3.81 -5.39 -6.18
C LEU A 58 -4.92 -6.45 -6.20
#